data_AF-A0A1H8GEW1-F1
#
_entry.id   AF-A0A1H8GEW1-F1
#
_cell.length_a   1.000
_cell.length_b   1.000
_cell.length_c   1.000
_cell.angle_alpha   90.00
_cell.angle_beta   90.00
_cell.angle_gamma   90.00
#
_symmetry.space_group_name_H-M   'P 1'
#
loop_
_entity.id
_entity.type
_entity.pdbx_description
1 polymer ?
#
loop_
_entity_poly.entity_id
_entity_poly.type
_entity_poly.pdbx_seq_one_letter_code
_entity_poly.pdbx_strand_id
1 'polypeptide(L)' 'MDFNFLLPLLAMFTLLAALVFSLYSKAATDRKRKDPTAPKSALATDGPGPDPVKTLDR' A
#
# COMPACT_ATOMS: atom_id res chain seq x y z
N MET A 1 8.58 -23.75 34.76
CA MET A 1 8.08 -22.44 34.29
C MET A 1 6.92 -22.72 33.36
N ASP A 2 5.73 -22.24 33.70
CA ASP A 2 4.51 -22.47 32.93
C ASP A 2 4.51 -21.61 31.65
N PHE A 3 4.49 -22.24 30.49
CA PHE A 3 4.52 -21.56 29.18
C PHE A 3 3.16 -20.99 28.76
N ASN A 4 2.11 -21.28 29.51
CA ASN A 4 0.75 -20.84 29.22
C ASN A 4 0.59 -19.31 29.21
N PHE A 5 1.47 -18.56 29.88
CA PHE A 5 1.47 -17.09 29.86
C PHE A 5 2.29 -16.48 28.72
N LEU A 6 3.31 -17.20 28.23
CA LEU A 6 4.20 -16.71 27.19
C LEU A 6 3.48 -16.57 25.84
N LEU A 7 2.60 -17.52 25.53
CA LEU A 7 1.87 -17.56 24.27
C LEU A 7 0.93 -16.35 24.06
N PRO A 8 0.01 -16.00 24.99
CA PRO A 8 -0.84 -14.83 24.83
C PRO A 8 -0.05 -13.52 24.89
N LEU A 9 1.00 -13.45 25.70
CA LEU A 9 1.88 -12.27 25.77
C LEU A 9 2.55 -12.02 24.41
N LEU A 10 3.15 -13.05 23.83
CA LEU A 10 3.78 -12.96 22.52
C LEU A 10 2.76 -12.57 21.46
N ALA A 11 1.59 -13.21 21.44
CA ALA A 11 0.52 -12.91 20.50
C ALA A 11 0.06 -11.44 20.54
N MET A 12 -0.02 -10.84 21.74
CA MET A 12 -0.30 -9.40 21.89
C MET A 12 0.76 -8.54 21.22
N PHE A 13 2.04 -8.86 21.41
CA PHE A 13 3.14 -8.14 20.76
C PHE A 13 3.16 -8.32 19.25
N THR A 14 2.89 -9.53 18.73
CA THR A 14 2.81 -9.77 17.29
C THR A 14 1.67 -8.99 16.65
N LEU A 15 0.49 -8.96 17.28
CA LEU A 15 -0.64 -8.16 16.82
C LEU A 15 -0.34 -6.66 16.85
N LEU A 16 0.29 -6.17 17.93
CA LEU A 16 0.72 -4.78 18.04
C LEU A 16 1.70 -4.40 16.92
N ALA A 17 2.70 -5.25 16.66
CA ALA A 17 3.66 -5.05 15.58
C ALA A 17 2.98 -4.99 14.20
N ALA A 18 2.03 -5.89 13.95
CA ALA A 18 1.25 -5.90 12.70
C ALA A 18 0.40 -4.63 12.52
N LEU A 19 -0.20 -4.13 13.60
CA LEU A 19 -0.94 -2.86 13.61
C LEU A 19 -0.02 -1.68 13.25
N VAL A 20 1.13 -1.55 13.91
CA VAL A 20 2.09 -0.48 13.62
C VAL A 20 2.57 -0.55 12.17
N PHE A 21 2.90 -1.76 11.68
CA PHE A 21 3.30 -1.97 10.29
C PHE A 21 2.20 -1.56 9.30
N SER A 22 0.94 -1.88 9.60
CA SER A 22 -0.21 -1.49 8.78
C SER A 22 -0.37 0.03 8.71
N LEU A 23 -0.26 0.72 9.86
CA LEU A 23 -0.33 2.18 9.90
C LEU A 23 0.83 2.83 9.13
N TYR A 24 2.06 2.33 9.27
CA TYR A 24 3.22 2.82 8.52
C TYR A 24 3.05 2.62 7.01
N SER A 25 2.59 1.44 6.60
CA SER A 25 2.35 1.12 5.18
C SER A 25 1.26 2.00 4.58
N LYS A 26 0.21 2.29 5.35
CA LYS A 26 -0.84 3.22 4.96
C LYS A 26 -0.29 4.64 4.80
N ALA A 27 0.51 5.12 5.75
CA ALA A 27 1.13 6.44 5.68
C ALA A 27 2.09 6.56 4.47
N ALA A 28 2.87 5.52 4.17
CA ALA A 28 3.74 5.47 2.99
C ALA A 28 2.95 5.52 1.68
N THR A 29 1.80 4.82 1.62
CA THR A 29 0.90 4.85 0.47
C THR A 29 0.22 6.21 0.30
N ASP A 30 -0.24 6.82 1.39
CA ASP A 30 -0.87 8.14 1.38
C ASP A 30 0.14 9.23 0.96
N ARG A 31 1.42 9.11 1.34
CA ARG A 31 2.50 9.99 0.85
C ARG A 31 2.74 9.82 -0.65
N LYS A 32 2.81 8.59 -1.15
CA LYS A 32 2.96 8.31 -2.60
C LYS A 32 1.76 8.79 -3.42
N ARG A 33 0.54 8.78 -2.87
CA ARG A 33 -0.66 9.31 -3.52
C ARG A 33 -0.70 10.84 -3.58
N LYS A 34 -0.10 11.52 -2.60
CA LYS A 34 -0.06 12.99 -2.51
C LYS A 34 1.10 13.62 -3.27
N ASP A 35 2.07 12.82 -3.70
CA ASP A 35 3.18 13.28 -4.51
C ASP A 35 2.75 13.37 -5.99
N PRO A 36 2.67 14.58 -6.58
CA PRO A 36 2.30 14.77 -7.98
C PRO A 36 3.38 14.29 -8.96
N THR A 37 4.57 13.95 -8.49
CA THR A 37 5.70 13.43 -9.29
C THR A 37 5.94 11.94 -9.11
N ALA A 38 5.16 11.27 -8.25
CA ALA A 38 5.30 9.84 -8.06
C ALA A 38 5.03 9.10 -9.39
N PRO A 39 5.91 8.17 -9.82
CA PRO A 39 5.71 7.41 -11.04
C PRO A 39 4.36 6.70 -10.94
N LYS A 40 3.46 6.98 -11.90
CA LYS A 40 2.14 6.35 -11.98
C LYS A 40 2.33 4.84 -11.87
N SER A 41 1.62 4.22 -10.92
CA SER A 41 1.56 2.76 -10.84
C SER A 41 1.10 2.21 -12.18
N ALA A 42 1.72 1.12 -12.65
CA ALA A 42 1.38 0.49 -13.92
C ALA A 42 -0.12 0.17 -14.07
N LEU A 43 -0.83 -0.06 -12.95
CA LEU A 43 -2.29 -0.28 -12.93
C LEU A 43 -3.11 0.98 -13.30
N ALA A 44 -2.58 2.18 -13.06
CA ALA A 44 -3.21 3.45 -13.47
C ALA A 44 -2.87 3.83 -14.92
N THR A 45 -2.01 3.07 -15.59
CA THR A 45 -1.73 3.18 -17.02
C THR A 45 -2.76 2.41 -17.86
N ASP A 46 -3.41 1.39 -17.28
CA ASP A 46 -4.41 0.54 -17.96
C ASP A 46 -5.84 1.11 -17.98
N GLY A 47 -6.07 2.29 -17.40
CA GLY A 47 -7.29 3.06 -17.70
C GLY A 47 -7.26 3.52 -19.16
N PRO A 48 -8.40 3.76 -19.83
CA PRO A 48 -8.43 4.12 -21.25
C PRO A 48 -7.57 5.36 -21.48
N GLY A 49 -6.33 5.12 -21.94
CA GLY A 49 -5.44 6.15 -22.41
C GLY A 49 -6.06 6.83 -23.64
N PRO A 50 -5.59 8.03 -24.02
CA PRO A 50 -6.07 8.67 -25.23
C PRO A 50 -5.93 7.71 -26.41
N ASP A 51 -7.06 7.32 -27.01
CA ASP A 51 -7.10 6.39 -28.13
C ASP A 51 -6.15 6.89 -29.24
N PRO A 52 -5.11 6.12 -29.62
CA PRO A 52 -4.17 6.52 -30.67
C PRO A 52 -4.83 6.64 -32.05
N VAL A 53 -6.11 6.24 -32.16
CA VAL A 53 -6.89 6.27 -33.41
C VAL A 53 -7.39 7.68 -33.76
N LYS A 54 -7.46 8.62 -32.81
CA LYS A 54 -7.95 9.99 -33.08
C LYS A 54 -6.89 10.97 -33.58
N THR A 55 -5.62 10.59 -33.57
CA THR A 55 -4.50 11.46 -34.00
C THR A 55 -4.05 11.25 -35.44
N LEU A 56 -4.62 10.27 -36.15
CA LEU A 56 -4.26 9.91 -37.53
C LEU A 56 -5.33 10.31 -38.57
N ASP A 57 -6.21 11.25 -38.24
CA ASP A 57 -7.29 11.76 -39.09
C ASP A 57 -7.25 13.31 -39.19
N ARG A 58 -6.06 13.87 -39.42
CA ARG A 58 -5.87 15.29 -39.74
C ARG A 58 -4.87 15.49 -40.85
#